data_AF-A0A1I9GEG5-F1
#
_entry.id   AF-A0A1I9GEG5-F1
#
_cell.length_a   1.000
_cell.length_b   1.000
_cell.length_c   1.000
_cell.angle_alpha   90.00
_cell.angle_beta   90.00
_cell.angle_gamma   90.00
#
_symmetry.space_group_name_H-M   'P 1'
#
loop_
_entity.id
_entity.type
_entity.pdbx_description
1 polymer ?
#
loop_
_entity_poly.entity_id
_entity_poly.type
_entity_poly.pdbx_seq_one_letter_code
_entity_poly.pdbx_strand_id
1 'polypeptide(L)'
;RCKQIQANPSNAAEILLRERLIFSVEDLSGRRALTQEEVVRSNMAFSCVPRLDEAECQRSLCYNLYYRTMDGTCNNLFRPLRGAAFRPYNRLLLPEYDDKLSEPVEIFNEFLIF
;
A
#
# COMPACT_ATOMS: atom_id res chain seq x y z
N ARG A 1 21.97 -1.37 12.70
CA ARG A 1 21.79 -2.80 13.04
C ARG A 1 20.80 -3.51 12.11
N CYS A 2 19.55 -3.06 11.98
CA CYS A 2 18.52 -3.79 11.24
C CYS A 2 18.78 -4.04 9.74
N LYS A 3 19.59 -3.21 9.07
CA LYS A 3 20.07 -3.52 7.70
C LYS A 3 20.87 -4.83 7.62
N GLN A 4 21.63 -5.16 8.66
CA GLN A 4 22.36 -6.44 8.72
C GLN A 4 21.40 -7.61 8.92
N ILE A 5 20.37 -7.42 9.75
CA ILE A 5 19.32 -8.42 9.99
C ILE A 5 18.50 -8.67 8.71
N GLN A 6 18.19 -7.61 7.97
CA GLN A 6 17.52 -7.71 6.67
C GLN A 6 18.32 -8.58 5.68
N ALA A 7 19.64 -8.46 5.66
CA ALA A 7 20.49 -9.23 4.76
C ALA A 7 20.54 -10.73 5.11
N ASN A 8 20.33 -11.09 6.38
CA ASN A 8 20.26 -12.48 6.83
C ASN A 8 19.10 -12.67 7.83
N PRO A 9 17.87 -12.92 7.34
CA PRO A 9 16.67 -12.86 8.17
C PRO A 9 16.34 -14.16 8.92
N SER A 10 17.16 -15.21 8.85
CA SER A 10 16.84 -16.55 9.40
C SER A 10 16.37 -16.53 10.85
N ASN A 11 16.96 -15.67 11.70
CA ASN A 11 16.61 -15.49 13.11
C ASN A 11 16.20 -14.05 13.42
N ALA A 12 15.62 -13.32 12.45
CA ALA A 12 15.33 -11.89 12.60
C ALA A 12 14.44 -11.61 13.82
N ALA A 13 13.38 -12.38 14.03
CA ALA A 13 12.45 -12.18 15.13
C ALA A 13 13.13 -12.29 16.51
N GLU A 14 13.94 -13.34 16.71
CA GLU A 14 14.66 -13.56 17.97
C GLU A 14 15.69 -12.45 18.22
N ILE A 15 16.49 -12.10 17.21
CA ILE A 15 17.52 -11.06 17.31
C ILE A 15 16.88 -9.71 17.66
N LEU A 16 15.81 -9.34 16.96
CA LEU A 16 15.14 -8.05 17.15
C LEU A 16 14.55 -7.92 18.56
N LEU A 17 13.97 -8.99 19.11
CA LEU A 17 13.48 -9.03 20.49
C LEU A 17 14.63 -8.98 21.52
N ARG A 18 15.63 -9.86 21.37
CA ARG A 18 16.75 -9.98 22.30
C ARG A 18 17.57 -8.69 22.40
N GLU A 19 17.80 -8.03 21.27
CA GLU A 19 18.55 -6.77 21.18
C GLU A 19 17.68 -5.53 21.45
N ARG A 20 16.38 -5.70 21.75
CA ARG A 20 15.41 -4.62 22.02
C ARG A 20 15.37 -3.55 20.92
N LEU A 21 15.37 -4.00 19.66
CA LEU A 21 15.37 -3.13 18.47
C LEU A 21 13.97 -2.79 17.96
N ILE A 22 12.91 -3.28 18.61
CA ILE A 22 11.52 -3.14 18.20
C ILE A 22 10.82 -2.14 19.11
N PHE A 23 10.04 -1.25 18.50
CA PHE A 23 9.05 -0.43 19.18
C PHE A 23 7.66 -0.91 18.77
N SER A 24 6.69 -0.94 19.70
CA SER A 24 5.34 -1.42 19.40
C SER A 24 4.49 -0.39 18.65
N VAL A 25 4.85 0.90 18.75
CA VAL A 25 4.18 1.96 18.01
C VAL A 25 4.84 2.13 16.65
N GLU A 26 4.01 2.24 15.63
CA GLU A 26 4.47 2.49 14.28
C GLU A 26 5.02 3.93 14.14
N ASP A 27 6.24 4.09 13.62
CA ASP A 27 6.77 5.41 13.23
C ASP A 27 6.27 5.79 11.83
N LEU A 28 5.39 6.80 11.79
CA LEU A 28 4.82 7.36 10.58
C LEU A 28 5.67 8.48 9.96
N SER A 29 6.76 8.92 10.59
CA SER A 29 7.52 10.10 10.12
C SER A 29 8.09 9.97 8.70
N GLY A 30 8.29 8.74 8.21
CA GLY A 30 8.78 8.45 6.85
C GLY A 30 7.69 8.24 5.80
N ARG A 31 6.40 8.44 6.14
CA ARG A 31 5.27 8.20 5.23
C ARG A 31 4.07 9.08 5.57
N ARG A 32 3.22 9.37 4.59
CA ARG A 32 1.93 10.00 4.88
C ARG A 32 0.89 8.93 5.18
N ALA A 33 0.29 8.96 6.36
CA ALA A 33 -0.93 8.21 6.66
C ALA A 33 -2.14 9.07 6.27
N LEU A 34 -3.10 8.49 5.55
CA LEU A 34 -4.33 9.17 5.17
C LEU A 34 -5.38 9.04 6.27
N THR A 35 -6.00 10.16 6.65
CA THR A 35 -7.16 10.12 7.55
C THR A 35 -8.45 9.88 6.76
N GLN A 36 -9.49 9.43 7.45
CA GLN A 36 -10.80 9.23 6.84
C GLN A 36 -11.33 10.53 6.21
N GLU A 37 -11.13 11.67 6.87
CA GLU A 37 -11.59 12.98 6.40
C GLU A 37 -10.87 13.41 5.12
N GLU A 38 -9.58 13.12 4.99
CA GLU A 38 -8.83 13.41 3.76
C GLU A 38 -9.34 12.58 2.59
N VAL A 39 -9.59 11.29 2.83
CA VAL A 39 -10.15 10.38 1.83
C VAL A 39 -11.54 10.85 1.39
N VAL A 40 -12.42 11.15 2.35
CA VAL A 40 -13.79 11.63 2.06
C VAL A 40 -13.76 12.93 1.27
N ARG A 41 -12.97 13.92 1.72
CA ARG A 41 -12.85 15.22 1.04
C ARG A 41 -12.35 15.07 -0.39
N SER A 42 -11.34 14.24 -0.61
CA SER A 42 -10.78 14.01 -1.95
C SER A 42 -11.76 13.26 -2.86
N ASN A 43 -12.46 12.25 -2.34
CA ASN A 43 -13.48 11.53 -3.10
C ASN A 43 -14.64 12.46 -3.50
N MET A 44 -15.07 13.36 -2.61
CA MET A 44 -16.12 14.34 -2.93
C MET A 44 -15.68 15.37 -3.97
N ALA A 45 -14.41 15.79 -3.95
CA ALA A 45 -13.90 16.82 -4.86
C ALA A 45 -13.46 16.28 -6.23
N PHE A 46 -12.89 15.07 -6.27
CA PHE A 46 -12.19 14.53 -7.44
C PHE A 46 -12.57 13.10 -7.81
N SER A 47 -13.51 12.48 -7.08
CA SER A 47 -13.86 11.05 -7.22
C SER A 47 -12.67 10.10 -7.12
N CYS A 48 -11.59 10.56 -6.47
CA CYS A 48 -10.33 9.84 -6.31
C CYS A 48 -9.81 9.97 -4.89
N VAL A 49 -9.10 8.95 -4.44
CA VAL A 49 -8.39 8.94 -3.14
C VAL A 49 -7.08 9.73 -3.27
N PRO A 50 -6.61 10.43 -2.21
CA PRO A 50 -5.33 11.15 -2.26
C PRO A 50 -4.19 10.21 -2.64
N ARG A 51 -3.31 10.68 -3.53
CA ARG A 51 -2.16 9.89 -3.93
C ARG A 51 -1.14 9.79 -2.78
N LEU A 52 -0.73 8.57 -2.51
CA LEU A 52 0.48 8.26 -1.75
C LEU A 52 1.61 8.07 -2.76
N ASP A 53 2.56 9.02 -2.77
CA ASP A 53 3.63 9.04 -3.77
C ASP A 53 4.90 8.32 -3.28
N GLU A 54 5.28 8.47 -2.00
CA GLU A 54 6.51 7.89 -1.46
C GLU A 54 6.36 7.41 -0.01
N ALA A 55 7.21 6.44 0.37
CA ALA A 55 7.34 5.96 1.74
C ALA A 55 8.77 5.45 2.00
N GLU A 56 9.39 5.92 3.08
CA GLU A 56 10.77 5.61 3.45
C GLU A 56 10.87 4.41 4.40
N CYS A 57 10.84 3.19 3.86
CA CYS A 57 10.89 1.97 4.68
C CYS A 57 12.16 1.79 5.52
N GLN A 58 13.26 2.44 5.12
CA GLN A 58 14.55 2.35 5.81
C GLN A 58 14.53 3.01 7.18
N ARG A 59 13.66 4.00 7.38
CA ARG A 59 13.51 4.73 8.65
C ARG A 59 12.96 3.82 9.74
N SER A 60 11.91 3.06 9.41
CA SER A 60 11.24 2.12 10.32
C SER A 60 11.62 0.66 10.03
N LEU A 61 12.84 0.40 9.55
CA LEU A 61 13.23 -0.92 9.05
C LEU A 61 13.09 -2.02 10.12
N CYS A 62 13.54 -1.77 11.35
CA CYS A 62 13.44 -2.76 12.43
C CYS A 62 11.98 -3.12 12.74
N TYR A 63 11.09 -2.12 12.70
CA TYR A 63 9.65 -2.32 12.86
C TYR A 63 9.11 -3.17 11.72
N ASN A 64 9.38 -2.79 10.47
CA ASN A 64 8.88 -3.49 9.27
C ASN A 64 9.41 -4.91 9.10
N LEU A 65 10.56 -5.25 9.71
CA LEU A 65 11.10 -6.61 9.75
C LEU A 65 10.38 -7.51 10.75
N TYR A 66 9.59 -6.94 11.68
CA TYR A 66 8.93 -7.68 12.76
C TYR A 66 7.40 -7.58 12.71
N TYR A 67 6.88 -6.37 12.51
CA TYR A 67 5.46 -6.05 12.42
C TYR A 67 5.08 -5.55 11.03
N ARG A 68 3.78 -5.68 10.70
CA ARG A 68 3.19 -5.08 9.51
C ARG A 68 2.69 -3.68 9.85
N THR A 69 2.83 -2.74 8.93
CA THR A 69 2.17 -1.43 9.05
C THR A 69 0.66 -1.58 8.90
N MET A 70 -0.10 -0.65 9.47
CA MET A 70 -1.56 -0.72 9.47
C MET A 70 -2.18 -0.66 8.08
N ASP A 71 -1.56 0.06 7.15
CA ASP A 71 -2.04 0.25 5.77
C ASP A 71 -1.32 -0.64 4.75
N GLY A 72 -0.45 -1.56 5.19
CA GLY A 72 0.31 -2.45 4.31
C GLY A 72 1.51 -1.81 3.61
N THR A 73 1.80 -0.53 3.82
CA THR A 73 3.04 0.13 3.38
C THR A 73 4.29 -0.64 3.85
N CYS A 74 5.34 -0.66 3.03
CA CYS A 74 6.61 -1.31 3.33
C CYS A 74 6.59 -2.85 3.48
N ASN A 75 5.48 -3.52 3.16
CA ASN A 75 5.48 -4.98 2.99
C ASN A 75 6.48 -5.42 1.91
N ASN A 76 6.63 -4.61 0.86
CA ASN A 76 7.73 -4.72 -0.09
C ASN A 76 8.73 -3.57 0.10
N LEU A 77 9.92 -3.87 0.60
CA LEU A 77 10.94 -2.86 0.95
C LEU A 77 11.51 -2.10 -0.27
N PHE A 78 11.44 -2.67 -1.48
CA PHE A 78 11.91 -2.04 -2.72
C PHE A 78 10.81 -1.29 -3.47
N ARG A 79 9.55 -1.68 -3.24
CA ARG A 79 8.34 -1.07 -3.79
C ARG A 79 7.36 -0.81 -2.64
N PRO A 80 7.63 0.19 -1.78
CA PRO A 80 6.94 0.40 -0.51
C PRO A 80 5.42 0.41 -0.57
N LEU A 81 4.86 0.92 -1.67
CA LEU A 81 3.43 1.13 -1.83
C LEU A 81 2.71 -0.01 -2.58
N ARG A 82 3.42 -1.11 -2.89
CA ARG A 82 2.81 -2.27 -3.56
C ARG A 82 1.99 -3.08 -2.55
N GLY A 83 0.68 -3.07 -2.73
CA GLY A 83 -0.26 -3.71 -1.82
C GLY A 83 -0.65 -2.85 -0.61
N ALA A 84 -0.19 -1.59 -0.56
CA ALA A 84 -0.69 -0.63 0.42
C ALA A 84 -2.15 -0.26 0.13
N ALA A 85 -2.91 0.06 1.18
CA ALA A 85 -4.28 0.54 1.10
C ALA A 85 -4.36 1.87 0.32
N PHE A 86 -5.57 2.25 -0.09
CA PHE A 86 -5.84 3.52 -0.81
C PHE A 86 -5.08 3.63 -2.15
N ARG A 87 -4.83 2.49 -2.79
CA ARG A 87 -4.17 2.37 -4.09
C ARG A 87 -5.11 1.68 -5.07
N PRO A 88 -5.08 2.03 -6.37
CA PRO A 88 -5.86 1.34 -7.37
C PRO A 88 -5.42 -0.12 -7.50
N TYR A 89 -6.36 -0.98 -7.85
CA TYR A 89 -6.04 -2.36 -8.24
C TYR A 89 -5.19 -2.38 -9.52
N ASN A 90 -4.28 -3.35 -9.60
CA ASN A 90 -3.59 -3.63 -10.86
C ASN A 90 -4.57 -4.24 -11.85
N ARG A 91 -4.58 -3.75 -13.09
CA ARG A 91 -5.36 -4.34 -14.18
C ARG A 91 -4.45 -5.27 -14.99
N LEU A 92 -4.86 -6.53 -15.16
CA LEU A 92 -4.13 -7.50 -15.98
C LEU A 92 -4.42 -7.31 -17.48
N LEU A 93 -5.61 -6.83 -17.80
CA LEU A 93 -6.06 -6.44 -19.14
C LEU A 93 -6.48 -4.97 -19.12
N LEU A 94 -6.60 -4.38 -20.31
CA LEU A 94 -7.11 -3.02 -20.42
C LEU A 94 -8.55 -2.92 -19.88
N PRO A 95 -8.93 -1.77 -19.29
CA PRO A 95 -10.32 -1.49 -18.99
C PRO A 95 -11.21 -1.64 -20.22
N GLU A 96 -12.39 -2.22 -20.03
CA GLU A 96 -13.46 -2.12 -21.00
C GLU A 96 -14.62 -1.35 -20.36
N TYR A 97 -14.89 -0.17 -20.92
CA TYR A 97 -15.96 0.75 -20.54
C TYR A 97 -16.68 1.18 -21.81
N ASP A 98 -17.95 1.54 -21.69
CA ASP A 98 -18.77 1.96 -22.83
C ASP A 98 -18.24 3.28 -23.41
N ASP A 99 -18.07 4.28 -22.53
CA ASP A 99 -17.46 5.60 -22.80
C ASP A 99 -15.91 5.57 -22.89
N LYS A 100 -15.30 4.39 -22.80
CA LYS A 100 -13.83 4.19 -22.70
C LYS A 100 -13.17 4.86 -21.48
N LEU A 101 -13.93 5.30 -20.48
CA LEU A 101 -13.40 5.99 -19.31
C LEU A 101 -13.89 5.39 -17.99
N SER A 102 -15.20 5.31 -17.78
CA SER A 102 -15.77 4.95 -16.47
C SER A 102 -17.14 4.28 -16.53
N GLU A 103 -17.90 4.46 -17.61
CA GLU A 103 -19.24 3.91 -17.73
C GLU A 103 -19.18 2.39 -17.92
N PRO A 104 -19.86 1.60 -17.06
CA PRO A 104 -19.88 0.15 -17.20
C PRO A 104 -20.54 -0.23 -18.54
N VAL A 105 -20.05 -1.30 -19.16
CA VAL A 105 -20.61 -1.79 -20.43
C VAL A 105 -22.07 -2.17 -20.26
N GLU A 106 -22.94 -1.60 -21.09
CA GLU A 106 -24.35 -1.96 -21.15
C GLU A 106 -24.59 -3.10 -22.15
N ILE A 107 -25.50 -4.00 -21.80
CA ILE A 107 -25.86 -5.18 -22.63
C ILE A 107 -26.66 -4.80 -23.90
N PHE A 108 -27.07 -3.54 -24.06
CA PHE A 108 -27.98 -3.15 -25.15
C PHE A 108 -27.34 -3.06 -26.55
N ASN A 109 -26.02 -3.23 -26.69
CA ASN A 109 -25.34 -3.25 -27.98
C ASN A 109 -24.96 -4.64 -28.52
N GLU A 110 -25.30 -5.74 -27.81
CA GLU A 110 -25.06 -7.12 -28.28
C GLU A 110 -26.28 -8.03 -28.10
N PHE A 111 -27.43 -7.66 -28.68
CA PHE A 111 -28.43 -8.67 -29.06
C PHE A 111 -27.96 -9.38 -30.34
N LEU A 112 -26.86 -10.14 -30.27
CA LEU A 112 -26.49 -11.18 -31.24
C LEU A 112 -25.31 -12.06 -30.78
N ILE A 113 -25.31 -12.55 -29.54
CA ILE A 113 -24.58 -13.79 -29.22
C ILE A 113 -25.42 -14.66 -28.28
N PHE A 114 -26.34 -15.42 -28.87
CA PHE A 114 -26.50 -16.88 -28.72
C PHE A 114 -27.26 -17.40 -29.95
#